data_AF-A0A242CDB5-F1
#
_entry.id   AF-A0A242CDB5-F1
#
_cell.length_a   1.000
_cell.length_b   1.000
_cell.length_c   1.000
_cell.angle_alpha   90.00
_cell.angle_beta   90.00
_cell.angle_gamma   90.00
#
_symmetry.space_group_name_H-M   'P 1'
#
loop_
_entity.id
_entity.type
_entity.pdbx_description
1 polymer ?
#
loop_
_entity_poly.entity_id
_entity_poly.type
_entity_poly.pdbx_seq_one_letter_code
_entity_poly.pdbx_strand_id
1 'polypeptide(L)'
;MIGRGIFKNPYAFEKEPKEHSPPKLLGLLEMQLDLQDHYAKIVPRSIVGLHRFFKIYVKGFPGASDLRVKLMRTKSTDEVREILREFYKERASESSTD
;
A
#
# COMPACT_ATOMS: atom_id res chain seq x y z
N MET A 1 -5.15 4.00 -24.26
CA MET A 1 -4.51 4.71 -23.13
C MET A 1 -5.31 4.43 -21.86
N ILE A 2 -4.65 4.07 -20.75
CA ILE A 2 -5.30 3.86 -19.45
C ILE A 2 -5.11 5.12 -18.60
N GLY A 3 -6.18 5.86 -18.35
CA GLY A 3 -6.16 7.05 -17.48
C GLY A 3 -6.46 6.69 -16.03
N ARG A 4 -7.66 7.02 -15.56
CA ARG A 4 -8.08 6.76 -14.16
C ARG A 4 -8.21 5.27 -13.81
N GLY A 5 -8.28 4.40 -14.81
CA GLY A 5 -8.38 2.95 -14.63
C GLY A 5 -7.23 2.34 -13.81
N ILE A 6 -6.02 2.90 -13.93
CA ILE A 6 -4.85 2.41 -13.19
C ILE A 6 -4.99 2.58 -11.67
N PHE A 7 -5.75 3.59 -11.22
CA PHE A 7 -6.03 3.81 -9.80
C PHE A 7 -7.14 2.89 -9.27
N LYS A 8 -7.85 2.18 -10.15
CA LYS A 8 -8.81 1.14 -9.76
C LYS A 8 -8.15 -0.24 -9.78
N ASN A 9 -7.37 -0.54 -10.81
CA ASN A 9 -6.65 -1.78 -10.97
C ASN A 9 -5.16 -1.50 -11.25
N PRO A 10 -4.25 -1.67 -10.28
CA PRO A 10 -2.82 -1.49 -10.51
C PRO A 10 -2.22 -2.52 -11.47
N TYR A 11 -2.93 -3.63 -11.73
CA TYR A 11 -2.54 -4.69 -12.66
C TYR A 11 -3.15 -4.52 -14.06
N ALA A 12 -3.66 -3.32 -14.41
CA ALA A 12 -4.36 -3.09 -15.68
C ALA A 12 -3.50 -3.28 -16.95
N PHE A 13 -2.20 -3.50 -16.80
CA PHE A 13 -1.25 -3.76 -17.90
C PHE A 13 -0.79 -5.23 -17.97
N GLU A 14 -1.27 -6.11 -17.10
CA GLU A 14 -0.96 -7.55 -17.21
C GLU A 14 -1.49 -8.11 -18.53
N LYS A 15 -0.70 -8.98 -19.17
CA LYS A 15 -1.10 -9.65 -20.42
C LYS A 15 -2.31 -10.57 -20.21
N GLU A 16 -2.31 -11.27 -19.08
CA GLU A 16 -3.37 -12.19 -18.67
C GLU A 16 -4.01 -11.66 -17.39
N PRO A 17 -5.22 -11.09 -17.46
CA PRO A 17 -5.92 -10.59 -16.29
C PRO A 17 -6.22 -11.72 -15.30
N LYS A 18 -5.91 -11.49 -14.03
CA LYS A 18 -6.23 -12.41 -12.93
C LYS A 18 -6.60 -11.66 -11.68
N GLU A 19 -7.25 -12.37 -10.76
CA GLU A 19 -7.51 -11.87 -9.43
C GLU A 19 -6.22 -11.82 -8.60
N HIS A 20 -6.06 -10.74 -7.83
CA HIS A 20 -4.90 -10.53 -6.98
C HIS A 20 -5.31 -10.42 -5.52
N SER A 21 -4.60 -11.16 -4.68
CA SER A 21 -4.87 -11.18 -3.25
C SER A 21 -4.46 -9.87 -2.57
N PRO A 22 -5.08 -9.52 -1.43
CA PRO A 22 -4.68 -8.35 -0.66
C PRO A 22 -3.19 -8.28 -0.30
N PRO A 23 -2.50 -9.37 0.09
CA PRO A 23 -1.05 -9.34 0.31
C PRO A 23 -0.26 -8.87 -0.90
N LYS A 24 -0.67 -9.23 -2.13
CA LYS A 24 0.00 -8.73 -3.35
C LYS A 24 -0.20 -7.23 -3.54
N LEU A 25 -1.38 -6.71 -3.23
CA LEU A 25 -1.64 -5.27 -3.28
C LEU A 25 -0.81 -4.51 -2.23
N LEU A 26 -0.68 -5.05 -1.01
CA LEU A 26 0.19 -4.47 0.02
C LEU A 26 1.67 -4.52 -0.38
N GLY A 27 2.12 -5.58 -1.05
CA GLY A 27 3.47 -5.62 -1.64
C GLY A 27 3.72 -4.52 -2.68
N LEU A 28 2.71 -4.14 -3.47
CA LEU A 28 2.83 -2.98 -4.36
C LEU A 28 2.92 -1.64 -3.60
N LEU A 29 2.27 -1.52 -2.44
CA LEU A 29 2.43 -0.36 -1.57
C LEU A 29 3.87 -0.31 -1.03
N GLU A 30 4.42 -1.42 -0.56
CA GLU A 30 5.82 -1.48 -0.08
C GLU A 30 6.79 -1.08 -1.20
N MET A 31 6.62 -1.63 -2.41
CA MET A 31 7.40 -1.23 -3.58
C MET A 31 7.28 0.27 -3.89
N GLN A 32 6.08 0.85 -3.77
CA GLN A 32 5.87 2.30 -3.97
C GLN A 32 6.67 3.13 -2.95
N LEU A 33 6.80 2.68 -1.70
CA LEU A 33 7.60 3.35 -0.68
C LEU A 33 9.10 3.27 -1.00
N ASP A 34 9.57 2.12 -1.46
CA ASP A 34 10.97 1.94 -1.84
C ASP A 34 11.35 2.84 -3.02
N LEU A 35 10.45 2.94 -4.01
CA LEU A 35 10.64 3.86 -5.14
C LEU A 35 10.61 5.33 -4.69
N GLN A 36 9.73 5.70 -3.77
CA GLN A 36 9.69 7.05 -3.21
C GLN A 36 11.04 7.42 -2.57
N ASP A 37 11.62 6.52 -1.78
CA ASP A 37 12.91 6.75 -1.13
C ASP A 37 14.06 6.78 -2.12
N HIS A 38 14.07 5.86 -3.09
CA HIS A 38 15.09 5.80 -4.14
C HIS A 38 15.17 7.11 -4.94
N TYR A 39 14.01 7.67 -5.31
CA TYR A 39 13.96 8.90 -6.09
C TYR A 39 13.96 10.19 -5.26
N ALA A 40 13.97 10.11 -3.92
CA ALA A 40 13.85 11.29 -3.05
C ALA A 40 14.94 12.35 -3.31
N LYS A 41 16.15 11.93 -3.70
CA LYS A 41 17.27 12.83 -4.02
C LYS A 41 17.15 13.51 -5.38
N ILE A 42 16.45 12.89 -6.32
CA ILE A 42 16.32 13.36 -7.72
C ILE A 42 15.04 14.18 -7.86
N VAL A 43 13.95 13.71 -7.26
CA VAL A 43 12.64 14.36 -7.29
C VAL A 43 12.08 14.37 -5.87
N PRO A 44 12.48 15.36 -5.04
CA PRO A 44 11.98 15.47 -3.68
C PRO A 44 10.47 15.64 -3.69
N ARG A 45 9.76 14.74 -2.99
CA ARG A 45 8.31 14.78 -2.85
C ARG A 45 7.90 14.49 -1.42
N SER A 46 6.90 15.23 -0.96
CA SER A 46 6.28 14.94 0.33
C SER A 46 5.53 13.60 0.29
N ILE A 47 5.67 12.82 1.36
CA ILE A 47 4.90 11.59 1.61
C ILE A 47 3.38 11.86 1.62
N VAL A 48 2.94 13.08 1.96
CA VAL A 48 1.51 13.45 1.97
C VAL A 48 0.91 13.29 0.57
N GLY A 49 1.74 13.43 -0.48
CA GLY A 49 1.33 13.14 -1.85
C GLY A 49 0.98 11.66 -2.07
N LEU A 50 1.63 10.73 -1.37
CA LEU A 50 1.38 9.30 -1.51
C LEU A 50 0.06 8.84 -0.88
N HIS A 51 -0.42 9.57 0.13
CA HIS A 51 -1.65 9.24 0.87
C HIS A 51 -2.86 8.98 -0.05
N ARG A 52 -3.02 9.77 -1.11
CA ARG A 52 -4.12 9.60 -2.09
C ARG A 52 -4.10 8.26 -2.82
N PHE A 53 -2.95 7.58 -2.86
CA PHE A 53 -2.77 6.29 -3.52
C PHE A 53 -2.96 5.10 -2.58
N PHE A 54 -2.94 5.27 -1.25
CA PHE A 54 -3.09 4.15 -0.31
C PHE A 54 -4.39 3.37 -0.52
N LYS A 55 -5.48 4.04 -0.89
CA LYS A 55 -6.75 3.36 -1.21
C LYS A 55 -6.70 2.39 -2.39
N ILE A 56 -5.67 2.49 -3.24
CA ILE A 56 -5.48 1.61 -4.40
C ILE A 56 -5.02 0.23 -3.92
N TYR A 57 -4.13 0.22 -2.92
CA TYR A 57 -3.44 -0.97 -2.40
C TYR A 57 -4.12 -1.54 -1.17
N VAL A 58 -4.58 -0.68 -0.26
CA VAL A 58 -5.14 -1.06 1.04
C VAL A 58 -6.66 -1.23 0.91
N LYS A 59 -7.08 -2.36 0.34
CA LYS A 59 -8.48 -2.71 0.09
C LYS A 59 -8.69 -4.22 -0.01
N GLY A 60 -9.94 -4.67 0.17
CA GLY A 60 -10.33 -6.07 -0.09
C GLY A 60 -10.03 -7.04 1.05
N PHE A 61 -9.90 -6.56 2.29
CA PHE A 61 -9.71 -7.39 3.49
C PHE A 61 -10.30 -6.72 4.74
N PRO A 62 -10.67 -7.48 5.78
CA PRO A 62 -11.11 -6.93 7.08
C PRO A 62 -10.08 -5.95 7.65
N GLY A 63 -10.49 -4.85 8.27
CA GLY A 63 -9.55 -3.86 8.85
C GLY A 63 -8.80 -2.97 7.83
N ALA A 64 -9.01 -3.12 6.51
CA ALA A 64 -8.37 -2.26 5.52
C ALA A 64 -8.73 -0.77 5.67
N SER A 65 -9.93 -0.46 6.18
CA SER A 65 -10.33 0.92 6.43
C SER A 65 -9.53 1.54 7.57
N ASP A 66 -9.40 0.84 8.68
CA ASP A 66 -8.67 1.31 9.85
C ASP A 66 -7.18 1.46 9.56
N LEU A 67 -6.61 0.50 8.83
CA LEU A 67 -5.24 0.60 8.35
C LEU A 67 -5.04 1.87 7.51
N ARG A 68 -5.94 2.18 6.57
CA ARG A 68 -5.85 3.44 5.81
C ARG A 68 -5.90 4.66 6.72
N VAL A 69 -6.79 4.71 7.71
CA VAL A 69 -6.88 5.84 8.65
C VAL A 69 -5.56 6.03 9.40
N LYS A 70 -4.93 4.94 9.88
CA LYS A 70 -3.60 5.00 10.51
C LYS A 70 -2.57 5.57 9.53
N LEU A 71 -2.53 5.05 8.30
CA LEU A 71 -1.56 5.47 7.28
C LEU A 71 -1.69 6.94 6.87
N MET A 72 -2.91 7.50 6.84
CA MET A 72 -3.14 8.92 6.49
C MET A 72 -2.50 9.91 7.48
N ARG A 73 -2.07 9.46 8.66
CA ARG A 73 -1.43 10.33 9.68
C ARG A 73 0.09 10.40 9.56
N THR A 74 0.68 9.60 8.66
CA THR A 74 2.14 9.45 8.53
C THR A 74 2.80 10.65 7.85
N LYS A 75 4.05 10.91 8.25
CA LYS A 75 4.91 11.99 7.78
C LYS A 75 6.23 11.51 7.17
N SER A 76 6.48 10.20 7.17
CA SER A 76 7.60 9.58 6.45
C SER A 76 7.21 8.20 5.89
N THR A 77 8.01 7.69 4.96
CA THR A 77 7.91 6.31 4.47
C THR A 77 8.22 5.30 5.58
N ASP A 78 9.12 5.63 6.50
CA ASP A 78 9.45 4.79 7.66
C ASP A 78 8.27 4.61 8.62
N GLU A 79 7.50 5.67 8.90
CA GLU A 79 6.28 5.57 9.71
C GLU A 79 5.24 4.68 9.04
N VAL A 80 5.11 4.75 7.71
CA VAL A 80 4.23 3.84 6.94
C VAL A 80 4.70 2.38 7.13
N ARG A 81 6.00 2.12 7.01
CA ARG A 81 6.57 0.78 7.17
C ARG A 81 6.42 0.25 8.59
N GLU A 82 6.50 1.10 9.62
CA GLU A 82 6.23 0.68 11.00
C GLU A 82 4.79 0.22 11.17
N ILE A 83 3.81 1.02 10.72
CA ILE A 83 2.39 0.66 10.80
C ILE A 83 2.09 -0.64 10.03
N LEU A 84 2.70 -0.85 8.87
CA LEU A 84 2.54 -2.11 8.11
C LEU A 84 3.14 -3.29 8.87
N ARG A 85 4.32 -3.13 9.49
CA ARG A 85 4.95 -4.17 10.31
C ARG A 85 4.10 -4.54 11.53
N GLU A 86 3.55 -3.55 12.24
CA GLU A 86 2.61 -3.78 13.34
C GLU A 86 1.37 -4.54 12.87
N PHE A 87 0.77 -4.10 11.77
CA PHE A 87 -0.38 -4.77 11.16
C PHE A 87 -0.12 -6.25 10.81
N TYR A 88 1.05 -6.58 10.26
CA TYR A 88 1.41 -7.97 9.98
C TYR A 88 1.65 -8.80 11.25
N LYS A 89 2.22 -8.20 12.31
CA LYS A 89 2.41 -8.87 13.60
C LYS A 89 1.07 -9.21 14.24
N GLU A 90 0.13 -8.26 14.27
CA GLU A 90 -1.24 -8.46 14.77
C GLU A 90 -1.90 -9.65 14.03
N ARG A 91 -1.85 -9.64 12.69
CA ARG A 91 -2.37 -10.71 11.82
C ARG A 91 -1.76 -12.08 12.09
N ALA A 92 -0.45 -12.14 12.30
CA ALA A 92 0.24 -13.40 12.59
C ALA A 92 -0.21 -13.97 13.94
N SER A 93 -0.39 -13.11 14.96
CA SER A 93 -0.86 -13.54 16.28
C SER A 93 -2.32 -14.04 16.29
N GLU A 94 -3.19 -13.43 15.47
CA GLU A 94 -4.58 -13.86 15.27
C GLU A 94 -4.65 -15.27 14.64
N SER A 95 -3.78 -15.55 13.66
CA SER A 95 -3.75 -16.86 12.98
C SER A 95 -3.24 -18.04 13.81
N SER A 96 -2.66 -17.77 14.98
CA SER A 96 -2.09 -18.79 15.87
C SER A 96 -2.98 -19.13 17.07
N THR A 97 -4.18 -18.53 17.16
CA THR A 97 -5.12 -18.73 18.27
C THR A 97 -6.35 -19.56 17.87
N ASP A 98 -6.42 -20.06 16.63
CA ASP A 98 -7.43 -21.00 16.12
C ASP A 98 -6.84 -22.40 15.88
#